data_AF-A0A9D0XLP0-F1
#
_entry.id   AF-A0A9D0XLP0-F1
#
_cell.length_a   1.000
_cell.length_b   1.000
_cell.length_c   1.000
_cell.angle_alpha   90.00
_cell.angle_beta   90.00
_cell.angle_gamma   90.00
#
_symmetry.space_group_name_H-M   'P 1'
#
loop_
_entity.id
_entity.type
_entity.pdbx_description
1 polymer ?
#
loop_
_entity_poly.entity_id
_entity_poly.type
_entity_poly.pdbx_seq_one_letter_code
_entity_poly.pdbx_strand_id
1 'polypeptide(L)'
;MLSEKIGLTLSGGGVKGFAQIGALKVLEAAGFRPDIITGTSIGSILGGLYAIGYSIEDLEDLAMDIDWAYYFDDELERIYFPIEERYTAERYQVRFLLADGKVHLPAGIVR
;
A
#
# COMPACT_ATOMS: atom_id res chain seq x y z
N MET A 1 36.61 -16.99 6.27
CA MET A 1 35.75 -16.45 7.32
C MET A 1 34.32 -16.52 6.81
N LEU A 2 33.40 -17.11 7.58
CA LEU A 2 31.97 -16.94 7.30
C LEU A 2 31.64 -15.50 7.70
N SER A 3 31.27 -14.65 6.74
CA SER A 3 30.73 -13.33 7.07
C SER A 3 29.36 -13.53 7.71
N GLU A 4 29.04 -12.75 8.75
CA GLU A 4 27.69 -12.75 9.29
C GLU A 4 26.70 -12.31 8.20
N LYS A 5 25.57 -13.00 8.11
CA LYS A 5 24.49 -12.67 7.18
C LYS A 5 23.62 -11.59 7.79
N ILE A 6 23.34 -10.53 7.04
CA ILE A 6 22.50 -9.42 7.52
C ILE A 6 21.15 -9.44 6.82
N GLY A 7 20.08 -9.41 7.60
CA GLY A 7 18.71 -9.33 7.12
C GLY A 7 18.14 -7.92 7.18
N LEU A 8 17.32 -7.56 6.18
CA LEU A 8 16.51 -6.35 6.14
C LEU A 8 15.02 -6.71 6.16
N THR A 9 14.25 -6.08 7.04
CA THR A 9 12.80 -6.29 7.16
C THR A 9 12.05 -5.02 6.77
N LEU A 10 11.20 -5.12 5.75
CA LEU A 10 10.38 -4.02 5.23
C LEU A 10 8.92 -4.15 5.72
N SER A 11 8.43 -3.16 6.46
CA SER A 11 7.09 -3.23 7.02
C SER A 11 6.00 -2.97 5.98
N GLY A 12 4.78 -3.40 6.32
CA GLY A 12 3.57 -2.95 5.63
C GLY A 12 3.25 -1.48 5.94
N GLY A 13 2.18 -0.96 5.32
CA GLY A 13 1.70 0.41 5.56
C GLY A 13 0.92 1.04 4.40
N GLY A 14 0.44 0.22 3.45
CA GLY A 14 -0.19 0.70 2.21
C GLY A 14 0.76 1.57 1.37
N VAL A 15 0.20 2.49 0.60
CA VAL A 15 0.94 3.42 -0.29
C VAL A 15 2.05 4.19 0.45
N LYS A 16 1.84 4.55 1.73
CA LYS A 16 2.85 5.28 2.52
C LYS A 16 4.13 4.47 2.73
N GLY A 17 4.07 3.14 2.61
CA GLY A 17 5.22 2.27 2.74
C GLY A 17 6.28 2.44 1.65
N PHE A 18 5.97 3.12 0.52
CA PHE A 18 6.96 3.49 -0.50
C PHE A 18 8.05 4.43 0.01
N ALA A 19 7.83 5.12 1.13
CA ALA A 19 8.88 5.91 1.79
C ALA A 19 10.12 5.06 2.17
N GLN A 20 9.97 3.73 2.29
CA GLN A 20 11.08 2.80 2.55
C GLN A 20 12.11 2.76 1.41
N ILE A 21 11.76 3.17 0.18
CA ILE A 21 12.72 3.29 -0.94
C ILE A 21 13.83 4.29 -0.60
N GLY A 22 13.50 5.40 0.06
CA GLY A 22 14.50 6.39 0.50
C GLY A 22 15.51 5.80 1.49
N ALA A 23 15.08 4.90 2.38
CA ALA A 23 15.99 4.19 3.27
C ALA A 23 16.89 3.21 2.50
N LEU A 24 16.33 2.45 1.55
CA LEU A 24 17.10 1.57 0.67
C LEU A 24 18.16 2.35 -0.12
N LYS A 25 17.82 3.53 -0.65
CA LYS A 25 18.73 4.42 -1.38
C LYS A 25 19.96 4.81 -0.55
N VAL A 26 19.74 5.22 0.69
CA VAL A 26 20.83 5.62 1.60
C VAL A 26 21.69 4.41 1.98
N LEU A 27 21.08 3.26 2.24
CA LEU A 27 21.81 2.04 2.55
C LEU A 27 22.69 1.59 1.37
N GLU A 28 22.14 1.59 0.16
CA GLU A 28 22.89 1.21 -1.03
C GLU A 28 24.04 2.19 -1.34
N ALA A 29 23.80 3.50 -1.19
CA ALA A 29 24.83 4.52 -1.31
C ALA A 29 25.96 4.36 -0.27
N ALA A 30 25.65 3.81 0.90
CA ALA A 30 26.63 3.46 1.93
C ALA A 30 27.36 2.12 1.67
N GLY A 31 27.06 1.44 0.55
CA GLY A 31 27.62 0.13 0.21
C GLY A 31 27.00 -1.03 0.98
N PHE A 32 25.87 -0.81 1.67
CA PHE A 32 25.14 -1.86 2.35
C PHE A 32 24.23 -2.61 1.38
N ARG A 33 24.39 -3.94 1.31
CA ARG A 33 23.48 -4.83 0.60
C ARG A 33 23.06 -5.97 1.52
N PRO A 34 21.76 -6.12 1.82
CA PRO A 34 21.28 -7.18 2.69
C PRO A 34 21.40 -8.55 2.01
N ASP A 35 21.74 -9.58 2.78
CA ASP A 35 21.75 -10.97 2.31
C ASP A 35 20.36 -11.59 2.29
N ILE A 36 19.49 -11.12 3.18
CA ILE A 36 18.13 -11.64 3.38
C ILE A 36 17.19 -10.46 3.42
N ILE A 37 16.09 -10.54 2.68
CA ILE A 37 15.03 -9.54 2.71
C ILE A 37 13.74 -10.22 3.13
N THR A 38 13.03 -9.60 4.06
CA THR A 38 11.67 -9.99 4.42
C THR A 38 10.76 -8.78 4.31
N GLY A 39 9.48 -8.99 4.06
CA GLY A 39 8.53 -7.89 4.12
C GLY A 39 7.08 -8.33 4.17
N THR A 40 6.20 -7.39 4.50
CA THR A 40 4.74 -7.60 4.58
C THR A 40 3.99 -6.62 3.71
N SER A 41 2.99 -7.08 2.94
CA SER A 41 2.17 -6.25 2.06
C SER A 41 3.07 -5.41 1.12
N ILE A 42 3.01 -4.09 1.17
CA ILE A 42 3.86 -3.20 0.35
C ILE A 42 5.36 -3.45 0.56
N GLY A 43 5.77 -3.83 1.78
CA GLY A 43 7.16 -4.20 2.05
C GLY A 43 7.56 -5.52 1.38
N SER A 44 6.63 -6.46 1.17
CA SER A 44 6.89 -7.68 0.40
C SER A 44 7.09 -7.36 -1.08
N ILE A 45 6.31 -6.43 -1.62
CA ILE A 45 6.42 -5.98 -3.02
C ILE A 45 7.78 -5.32 -3.24
N LEU A 46 8.11 -4.30 -2.44
CA LEU A 46 9.38 -3.59 -2.52
C LEU A 46 10.57 -4.54 -2.31
N GLY A 47 10.51 -5.36 -1.27
CA GLY A 47 11.59 -6.30 -0.94
C GLY A 47 11.80 -7.37 -2.01
N GLY A 48 10.71 -7.88 -2.58
CA GLY A 48 10.75 -8.85 -3.67
C GLY A 48 11.34 -8.27 -4.95
N LEU A 49 10.88 -7.08 -5.37
CA LEU A 49 11.39 -6.39 -6.55
C LEU A 49 12.87 -6.04 -6.41
N TYR A 50 13.26 -5.50 -5.25
CA TYR A 50 14.66 -5.21 -4.96
C TYR A 50 15.53 -6.49 -4.99
N ALA A 51 15.03 -7.60 -4.41
CA ALA A 51 15.74 -8.88 -4.38
C ALA A 51 15.96 -9.49 -5.78
N ILE A 52 15.06 -9.24 -6.74
CA ILE A 52 15.20 -9.72 -8.13
C ILE A 52 15.98 -8.75 -9.02
N GLY A 53 16.53 -7.67 -8.46
CA GLY A 53 17.48 -6.78 -9.13
C GLY A 53 16.90 -5.48 -9.69
N TYR A 54 15.70 -5.06 -9.26
CA TYR A 54 15.22 -3.71 -9.57
C TYR A 54 16.13 -2.69 -8.89
N SER A 55 16.53 -1.66 -9.65
CA SER A 55 17.29 -0.54 -9.11
C SER A 55 16.44 0.34 -8.21
N ILE A 56 17.08 1.20 -7.42
CA ILE A 56 16.37 2.18 -6.61
C ILE A 56 15.54 3.11 -7.50
N GLU A 57 16.08 3.48 -8.66
CA GLU A 57 15.41 4.31 -9.66
C GLU A 57 14.15 3.61 -10.20
N ASP A 58 14.23 2.32 -10.55
CA ASP A 58 13.05 1.56 -11.00
C ASP A 58 11.94 1.53 -9.93
N LEU A 59 12.33 1.42 -8.65
CA LEU A 59 11.38 1.42 -7.53
C LEU A 59 10.78 2.82 -7.30
N GLU A 60 11.57 3.88 -7.47
CA GLU A 60 11.11 5.28 -7.40
C GLU A 60 10.10 5.56 -8.53
N ASP A 61 10.39 5.15 -9.76
CA ASP A 61 9.50 5.30 -10.90
C ASP A 61 8.19 4.51 -10.70
N LEU A 62 8.28 3.26 -10.26
CA LEU A 62 7.12 2.44 -9.90
C LEU A 62 6.23 3.11 -8.84
N ALA A 63 6.86 3.73 -7.83
CA ALA A 63 6.15 4.43 -6.77
C ALA A 63 5.42 5.68 -7.26
N MET A 64 5.89 6.32 -8.34
CA MET A 64 5.31 7.55 -8.87
C MET A 64 4.27 7.30 -9.97
N ASP A 65 4.43 6.23 -10.76
CA ASP A 65 3.63 5.99 -11.96
C ASP A 65 2.35 5.19 -11.71
N ILE A 66 2.27 4.47 -10.59
CA ILE A 66 1.08 3.67 -10.28
C ILE A 66 -0.06 4.54 -9.73
N ASP A 67 -1.27 4.31 -10.26
CA ASP A 67 -2.49 4.83 -9.66
C ASP A 67 -2.83 4.07 -8.37
N TRP A 68 -2.23 4.52 -7.28
CA TRP A 68 -2.40 3.90 -5.98
C TRP A 68 -3.81 4.02 -5.43
N ALA A 69 -4.59 5.03 -5.85
CA ALA A 69 -5.97 5.17 -5.42
C ALA A 69 -6.82 4.03 -5.98
N TYR A 70 -6.54 3.60 -7.21
CA TYR A 70 -7.19 2.43 -7.81
C TYR A 70 -6.78 1.11 -7.13
N TYR A 71 -5.48 0.90 -6.89
CA TYR A 71 -5.00 -0.39 -6.34
C TYR A 71 -5.26 -0.60 -4.85
N PHE A 72 -5.45 0.49 -4.10
CA PHE A 72 -5.76 0.46 -2.67
C PHE A 72 -7.18 0.94 -2.38
N ASP A 73 -8.08 0.89 -3.37
CA ASP A 73 -9.50 1.07 -3.14
C ASP A 73 -10.06 -0.16 -2.41
N ASP A 74 -10.54 0.05 -1.19
CA ASP A 74 -11.20 -0.98 -0.37
C ASP A 74 -12.70 -1.14 -0.72
N GLU A 75 -13.23 -0.34 -1.66
CA GLU A 75 -14.61 -0.49 -2.12
C GLU A 75 -14.76 -1.72 -3.04
N LEU A 76 -15.07 -2.86 -2.43
CA LEU A 76 -15.51 -4.04 -3.16
C LEU A 76 -16.82 -3.76 -3.90
N GLU A 77 -16.97 -4.28 -5.13
CA GLU A 77 -18.26 -4.28 -5.79
C GLU A 77 -19.29 -5.03 -4.93
N ARG A 78 -20.55 -4.53 -4.92
CA ARG A 78 -21.67 -5.11 -4.14
C ARG A 78 -21.81 -6.63 -4.32
N ILE A 79 -21.36 -7.20 -5.43
CA ILE A 79 -21.42 -8.63 -5.74
C ILE A 79 -20.51 -9.51 -4.87
N TYR A 80 -19.48 -8.94 -4.25
CA TYR A 80 -18.53 -9.67 -3.41
C TYR A 80 -18.92 -9.69 -1.92
N PHE A 81 -19.95 -8.94 -1.53
CA PHE A 81 -20.46 -8.97 -0.16
C PHE A 81 -21.31 -10.23 0.10
N PRO A 82 -21.10 -10.94 1.23
CA PRO A 82 -22.05 -11.92 1.75
C PRO A 82 -23.47 -11.35 1.78
N ILE A 83 -24.47 -12.21 1.55
CA ILE A 83 -25.88 -11.80 1.45
C ILE A 83 -26.32 -11.04 2.72
N GLU A 84 -25.83 -11.46 3.89
CA GLU A 84 -26.08 -10.88 5.20
C GLU A 84 -25.51 -9.46 5.33
N GLU A 85 -24.33 -9.22 4.77
CA GLU A 85 -23.69 -7.90 4.74
C GLU A 85 -24.39 -6.95 3.78
N ARG A 86 -24.93 -7.47 2.66
CA ARG A 86 -25.77 -6.68 1.73
C ARG A 86 -27.01 -6.12 2.43
N TYR A 87 -27.72 -6.94 3.20
CA TYR A 87 -28.89 -6.49 3.97
C TYR A 87 -28.53 -5.45 5.04
N THR A 88 -27.34 -5.57 5.65
CA THR A 88 -26.86 -4.62 6.68
C THR A 88 -26.40 -3.30 6.05
N ALA A 89 -25.70 -3.37 4.93
CA ALA A 89 -25.26 -2.23 4.14
C ALA A 89 -26.45 -1.42 3.57
N GLU A 90 -27.57 -2.09 3.29
CA GLU A 90 -28.83 -1.50 2.78
C GLU A 90 -29.80 -1.06 3.88
N ARG A 91 -29.51 -1.37 5.16
CA ARG A 91 -30.33 -0.94 6.30
C ARG A 91 -30.35 0.58 6.46
N TYR A 92 -29.31 1.26 6.00
CA TYR A 92 -29.23 2.71 6.00
C TYR A 92 -29.47 3.26 4.60
N GLN A 93 -30.68 3.79 4.37
CA GLN A 93 -31.09 4.46 3.13
C GLN A 93 -30.30 5.75 2.86
N VAL A 94 -29.67 6.31 3.90
CA VAL A 94 -28.89 7.55 3.84
C VAL A 94 -27.55 7.31 4.54
N ARG A 95 -26.44 7.50 3.83
CA ARG A 95 -25.09 7.54 4.41
C ARG A 95 -24.57 8.97 4.35
N PHE A 96 -24.11 9.49 5.49
CA PHE A 96 -23.42 10.76 5.55
C PHE A 96 -21.93 10.48 5.53
N LEU A 97 -21.23 11.03 4.54
CA LEU A 97 -19.78 10.93 4.45
C LEU A 97 -19.16 12.09 5.23
N LEU A 98 -18.28 11.79 6.17
CA LEU A 98 -17.50 12.82 6.87
C LEU A 98 -16.11 12.87 6.24
N ALA A 99 -15.84 13.93 5.48
CA ALA A 99 -14.56 14.18 4.85
C ALA A 99 -14.13 15.62 5.14
N ASP A 100 -12.87 15.85 5.46
CA ASP A 100 -12.30 17.18 5.74
C ASP A 100 -13.06 18.00 6.81
N GLY A 101 -13.61 17.31 7.81
CA GLY A 101 -14.41 17.93 8.88
C GLY A 101 -15.79 18.43 8.43
N LYS A 102 -16.22 18.10 7.21
CA LYS A 102 -17.52 18.46 6.64
C LYS A 102 -18.37 17.23 6.42
N VAL A 103 -19.66 17.38 6.67
CA VAL A 103 -20.65 16.36 6.35
C VAL A 103 -21.07 16.55 4.89
N HIS A 104 -20.80 15.54 4.06
CA HIS A 104 -21.22 15.49 2.68
C HIS A 104 -22.57 14.76 2.59
N LEU A 105 -23.52 15.39 1.91
CA LEU A 105 -24.81 14.80 1.60
C LEU A 105 -24.64 13.77 0.48
N PRO A 106 -25.30 12.60 0.57
CA PRO A 106 -25.29 11.64 -0.51
C PRO A 106 -25.92 12.26 -1.76
N ALA A 107 -25.32 12.00 -2.92
CA ALA A 107 -25.73 12.58 -4.21
C ALA A 107 -27.18 12.27 -4.63
N GLY A 108 -27.86 11.35 -3.93
CA GLY A 108 -29.30 11.10 -4.09
C GLY A 108 -30.22 12.12 -3.39
N ILE A 109 -29.67 13.01 -2.56
CA ILE A 109 -30.38 14.14 -1.94
C ILE A 109 -30.00 15.40 -2.73
N VAL A 110 -30.50 15.53 -3.96
CA VAL A 110 -30.48 16.79 -4.70
C VAL A 110 -31.88 17.40 -4.59
N ARG A 111 -31.91 18.71 -4.30
CA ARG A 111 -33.10 19.53 -4.16
C ARG A 111 -33.81 19.75 -5.50
#